data_AF-A0A7W5IQ61-F1
#
_entry.id   AF-A0A7W5IQ61-F1
#
_cell.length_a   1.000
_cell.length_b   1.000
_cell.length_c   1.000
_cell.angle_alpha   90.00
_cell.angle_beta   90.00
_cell.angle_gamma   90.00
#
_symmetry.space_group_name_H-M   'P 1'
#
loop_
_entity.id
_entity.type
_entity.pdbx_description
1 polymer ?
#
loop_
_entity_poly.entity_id
_entity_poly.type
_entity_poly.pdbx_seq_one_letter_code
_entity_poly.pdbx_strand_id
1 'polypeptide(L)'
;MEIAHFSDLHYSPERLDEADRCFGFAVSDAITRGARIAVVSGDSTDHRLDAHSPALVALARQIHRLAAAMPVIMLQGTFSHEPPGTLDIFALMGSTHSVFVANRIQQVAFASGGFLASAGAVFSEKELALVIAMQPDAVFTCLPTVNKGQFAASVGALAAATDLGDVLATYLAASGRVNARLRDAGIRTVGISHGTVNGCETEHGVTMAGFDHEFSLSALFDAQCSAFLLGHIHKHQSWERAGQRIAYAGSIGRFHYGEQGDKGYLLWEVDTHSASAELVPTPSRRMLCIDFDGPPDMARLAKFAADSGDAFVRVRWQVDEEHRQSVDRAAIEAMFAHAPGVKIEPRILPVVRSRAEGISLERSVDAKLARWCELTDVQASPLLERLQLLESGDANAIAQSILAGLEGALAEATPATPLTLVDNSASVVVDEPALVSASAGQSLDWLEGDLFAA
;
A
#
# COMPACT_ATOMS: atom_id res chain seq x y z
N MET A 1 -16.37 29.76 2.15
CA MET A 1 -16.26 29.43 0.71
C MET A 1 -16.06 27.94 0.63
N GLU A 2 -16.87 27.25 -0.17
CA GLU A 2 -16.74 25.80 -0.32
C GLU A 2 -15.73 25.42 -1.40
N ILE A 3 -14.80 24.50 -1.09
CA ILE A 3 -13.81 23.98 -2.04
C ILE A 3 -13.93 22.46 -2.08
N ALA A 4 -14.05 21.89 -3.28
CA ALA A 4 -13.97 20.46 -3.49
C ALA A 4 -12.51 20.07 -3.74
N HIS A 5 -11.93 19.28 -2.84
CA HIS A 5 -10.53 18.86 -2.86
C HIS A 5 -10.42 17.37 -3.17
N PHE A 6 -9.88 17.07 -4.35
CA PHE A 6 -9.59 15.73 -4.83
C PHE A 6 -8.07 15.53 -4.87
N SER A 7 -7.62 14.30 -4.63
CA SER A 7 -6.20 13.97 -4.70
C SER A 7 -6.00 12.53 -5.14
N ASP A 8 -4.80 12.23 -5.64
CA ASP A 8 -4.31 10.87 -5.86
C ASP A 8 -5.34 10.05 -6.64
N LEU A 9 -5.66 10.54 -7.85
CA LEU A 9 -6.70 9.96 -8.70
C LEU A 9 -6.22 8.70 -9.42
N HIS A 10 -4.91 8.61 -9.70
CA HIS A 10 -4.22 7.45 -10.27
C HIS A 10 -4.94 6.82 -11.47
N TYR A 11 -5.37 7.65 -12.42
CA TYR A 11 -5.96 7.13 -13.66
C TYR A 11 -4.92 6.33 -14.45
N SER A 12 -5.27 5.10 -14.81
CA SER A 12 -4.52 4.21 -15.71
C SER A 12 -5.44 3.20 -16.37
N PRO A 13 -5.03 2.51 -17.43
CA PRO A 13 -5.83 1.41 -18.00
C PRO A 13 -6.23 0.36 -16.96
N GLU A 14 -5.35 0.04 -16.01
CA GLU A 14 -5.56 -0.96 -14.98
C GLU A 14 -6.53 -0.49 -13.88
N ARG A 15 -6.47 0.79 -13.52
CA ARG A 15 -7.25 1.39 -12.42
C ARG A 15 -8.50 2.14 -12.89
N LEU A 16 -8.72 2.24 -14.20
CA LEU A 16 -9.74 3.11 -14.82
C LEU A 16 -11.13 2.93 -14.22
N ASP A 17 -11.59 1.69 -14.08
CA ASP A 17 -12.94 1.40 -13.61
C ASP A 17 -13.16 1.88 -12.16
N GLU A 18 -12.18 1.66 -11.28
CA GLU A 18 -12.23 2.15 -9.89
C GLU A 18 -12.10 3.69 -9.85
N ALA A 19 -11.09 4.24 -10.54
CA ALA A 19 -10.77 5.66 -10.51
C ALA A 19 -11.93 6.50 -11.06
N ASP A 20 -12.49 6.13 -12.21
CA ASP A 20 -13.56 6.89 -12.85
C ASP A 20 -14.92 6.74 -12.18
N ARG A 21 -15.22 5.56 -11.62
CA ARG A 21 -16.42 5.39 -10.79
C ARG A 21 -16.37 6.31 -9.57
N CYS A 22 -15.23 6.35 -8.87
CA CYS A 22 -15.08 7.15 -7.66
C CYS A 22 -15.00 8.66 -7.98
N PHE A 23 -14.15 9.06 -8.92
CA PHE A 23 -14.00 10.46 -9.28
C PHE A 23 -15.24 11.00 -9.98
N GLY A 24 -15.88 10.21 -10.85
CA GLY A 24 -17.14 10.58 -11.50
C GLY A 24 -18.29 10.82 -10.51
N PHE A 25 -18.37 10.02 -9.44
CA PHE A 25 -19.27 10.28 -8.30
C PHE A 25 -18.90 11.58 -7.60
N ALA A 26 -17.63 11.74 -7.21
CA ALA A 26 -17.14 12.89 -6.45
C ALA A 26 -17.36 14.22 -7.20
N VAL A 27 -17.13 14.23 -8.53
CA VAL A 27 -17.44 15.35 -9.41
C VAL A 27 -18.94 15.68 -9.40
N SER A 28 -19.79 14.66 -9.52
CA SER A 28 -21.25 14.87 -9.54
C SER A 28 -21.77 15.41 -8.22
N ASP A 29 -21.26 14.88 -7.10
CA ASP A 29 -21.63 15.31 -5.75
C ASP A 29 -21.14 16.75 -5.47
N ALA A 30 -19.87 17.06 -5.77
CA ALA A 30 -19.31 18.41 -5.61
C ALA A 30 -20.06 19.48 -6.41
N ILE A 31 -20.47 19.15 -7.65
CA ILE A 31 -21.31 20.03 -8.48
C ILE A 31 -22.68 20.22 -7.84
N THR A 32 -23.30 19.13 -7.36
CA THR A 32 -24.63 19.17 -6.73
C THR A 32 -24.63 20.00 -5.45
N ARG A 33 -23.57 19.91 -4.66
CA ARG A 33 -23.38 20.70 -3.43
C ARG A 33 -23.03 22.16 -3.71
N GLY A 34 -22.70 22.51 -4.95
CA GLY A 34 -22.42 23.90 -5.33
C GLY A 34 -21.03 24.39 -4.88
N ALA A 35 -20.04 23.49 -4.80
CA ALA A 35 -18.67 23.87 -4.49
C ALA A 35 -18.19 25.00 -5.42
N ARG A 36 -17.47 25.99 -4.86
CA ARG A 36 -17.11 27.20 -5.60
C ARG A 36 -15.89 27.00 -6.48
N ILE A 37 -14.96 26.15 -6.06
CA ILE A 37 -13.70 25.84 -6.75
C ILE A 37 -13.39 24.36 -6.54
N ALA A 38 -12.90 23.70 -7.59
CA ALA A 38 -12.33 22.36 -7.52
C ALA A 38 -10.80 22.44 -7.47
N VAL A 39 -10.19 21.61 -6.62
CA VAL A 39 -8.73 21.47 -6.50
C VAL A 39 -8.37 19.99 -6.67
N VAL A 40 -7.47 19.69 -7.60
CA VAL A 40 -6.80 18.40 -7.71
C VAL A 40 -5.36 18.59 -7.22
N SER A 41 -5.00 18.01 -6.08
CA SER A 41 -3.70 18.22 -5.42
C SER A 41 -2.60 17.27 -5.90
N GLY A 42 -2.61 16.85 -7.16
CA GLY A 42 -1.57 16.02 -7.78
C GLY A 42 -1.92 14.55 -7.93
N ASP A 43 -1.05 13.84 -8.67
CA ASP A 43 -1.14 12.41 -9.00
C ASP A 43 -2.49 12.03 -9.64
N SER A 44 -2.89 12.81 -10.65
CA SER A 44 -4.10 12.56 -11.44
C SER A 44 -3.99 11.28 -12.28
N THR A 45 -2.77 10.94 -12.70
CA THR A 45 -2.44 9.74 -13.49
C THR A 45 -1.53 8.81 -12.71
N ASP A 46 -1.70 7.50 -12.85
CA ASP A 46 -0.89 6.49 -12.14
C ASP A 46 0.54 6.39 -12.69
N HIS A 47 0.74 6.80 -13.94
CA HIS A 47 2.01 6.86 -14.63
C HIS A 47 1.81 7.68 -15.90
N ARG A 48 2.87 7.84 -16.71
CA ARG A 48 2.76 8.47 -18.03
C ARG A 48 1.70 7.75 -18.88
N LEU A 49 0.63 8.45 -19.22
CA LEU A 49 -0.39 7.96 -20.14
C LEU A 49 -0.14 8.44 -21.57
N ASP A 50 -0.37 7.55 -22.54
CA ASP A 50 -0.43 7.94 -23.94
C ASP A 50 -1.68 8.77 -24.23
N ALA A 51 -1.59 9.71 -25.19
CA ALA A 51 -2.69 10.60 -25.56
C ALA A 51 -3.98 9.87 -26.01
N HIS A 52 -3.83 8.65 -26.54
CA HIS A 52 -4.93 7.82 -27.00
C HIS A 52 -5.49 6.88 -25.91
N SER A 53 -4.91 6.90 -24.70
CA SER A 53 -5.35 6.07 -23.59
C SER A 53 -6.79 6.40 -23.20
N PRO A 54 -7.70 5.41 -23.12
CA PRO A 54 -9.04 5.61 -22.60
C PRO A 54 -9.07 6.24 -21.20
N ALA A 55 -8.06 5.93 -20.37
CA ALA A 55 -7.95 6.49 -19.03
C ALA A 55 -7.69 8.00 -19.05
N LEU A 56 -6.84 8.47 -19.96
CA LEU A 56 -6.60 9.91 -20.14
C LEU A 56 -7.86 10.63 -20.62
N VAL A 57 -8.59 10.02 -21.56
CA VAL A 57 -9.86 10.56 -22.07
C VAL A 57 -10.91 10.63 -20.96
N ALA A 58 -11.02 9.60 -20.12
CA ALA A 58 -11.96 9.58 -19.00
C ALA A 58 -11.63 10.69 -17.98
N LEU A 59 -10.36 10.81 -17.57
CA LEU A 59 -9.90 11.90 -16.70
C LEU A 59 -10.22 13.26 -17.31
N ALA A 60 -9.89 13.49 -18.59
CA ALA A 60 -10.16 14.74 -19.28
C ALA A 60 -11.67 15.08 -19.31
N ARG A 61 -12.55 14.07 -19.47
CA ARG A 61 -14.00 14.27 -19.38
C ARG A 61 -14.43 14.73 -17.99
N GLN A 62 -13.89 14.14 -16.92
CA GLN A 62 -14.23 14.55 -15.56
C GLN A 62 -13.73 15.97 -15.25
N ILE A 63 -12.49 16.31 -15.65
CA ILE A 63 -11.96 17.68 -15.51
C ILE A 63 -12.79 18.68 -16.32
N HIS A 64 -13.19 18.33 -17.55
CA HIS A 64 -14.07 19.18 -18.35
C HIS A 64 -15.44 19.38 -17.70
N ARG A 65 -16.02 18.33 -17.09
CA ARG A 65 -17.28 18.43 -16.33
C ARG A 65 -17.14 19.38 -15.14
N LEU A 66 -16.04 19.30 -14.39
CA LEU A 66 -15.74 20.25 -13.33
C LEU A 66 -15.63 21.68 -13.90
N ALA A 67 -14.83 21.90 -14.94
CA ALA A 67 -14.62 23.21 -15.57
C ALA A 67 -15.92 23.82 -16.15
N ALA A 68 -16.88 22.99 -16.56
CA ALA A 68 -18.20 23.46 -16.98
C ALA A 68 -19.01 24.03 -15.80
N ALA A 69 -18.81 23.51 -14.58
CA ALA A 69 -19.56 23.89 -13.38
C ALA A 69 -18.84 24.90 -12.47
N MET A 70 -17.51 24.82 -12.37
CA MET A 70 -16.68 25.65 -11.48
C MET A 70 -15.23 25.76 -11.97
N PRO A 71 -14.47 26.79 -11.55
CA PRO A 71 -13.03 26.87 -11.79
C PRO A 71 -12.27 25.70 -11.17
N VAL A 72 -11.22 25.25 -11.84
CA VAL A 72 -10.41 24.10 -11.42
C VAL A 72 -8.96 24.51 -11.25
N ILE A 73 -8.32 24.08 -10.16
CA ILE A 73 -6.86 24.13 -9.99
C ILE A 73 -6.34 22.70 -10.02
N MET A 74 -5.37 22.41 -10.88
CA MET A 74 -4.62 21.15 -10.88
C MET A 74 -3.17 21.41 -10.49
N LEU A 75 -2.75 20.86 -9.37
CA LEU A 75 -1.38 20.90 -8.89
C LEU A 75 -0.58 19.78 -9.54
N GLN A 76 0.65 20.07 -9.96
CA GLN A 76 1.61 19.06 -10.38
C GLN A 76 1.99 18.16 -9.19
N GLY A 77 1.65 16.87 -9.29
CA GLY A 77 2.10 15.83 -8.37
C GLY A 77 3.49 15.32 -8.72
N THR A 78 3.79 14.09 -8.32
CA THR A 78 5.10 13.48 -8.52
C THR A 78 5.42 13.27 -9.99
N PHE A 79 6.71 13.28 -10.34
CA PHE A 79 7.12 13.17 -11.75
C PHE A 79 7.07 11.74 -12.30
N SER A 80 6.97 10.73 -11.43
CA SER A 80 6.74 9.33 -11.81
C SER A 80 5.31 9.13 -12.30
N HIS A 81 4.34 9.72 -11.57
CA HIS A 81 2.92 9.68 -11.89
C HIS A 81 2.58 10.65 -13.04
N GLU A 82 3.06 11.89 -12.94
CA GLU A 82 2.77 12.99 -13.87
C GLU A 82 4.06 13.66 -14.35
N PRO A 83 4.73 13.17 -15.41
CA PRO A 83 5.92 13.85 -15.94
C PRO A 83 5.64 15.33 -16.27
N PRO A 84 6.60 16.26 -16.08
CA PRO A 84 6.39 17.68 -16.36
C PRO A 84 5.82 17.93 -17.76
N GLY A 85 4.77 18.73 -17.82
CA GLY A 85 4.01 19.02 -19.06
C GLY A 85 2.80 18.11 -19.27
N THR A 86 2.64 17.03 -18.51
CA THR A 86 1.43 16.17 -18.57
C THR A 86 0.17 16.97 -18.31
N LEU A 87 0.22 17.88 -17.33
CA LEU A 87 -0.97 18.64 -16.94
C LEU A 87 -1.37 19.74 -17.94
N ASP A 88 -0.48 20.16 -18.84
CA ASP A 88 -0.70 21.30 -19.74
C ASP A 88 -1.91 21.07 -20.67
N ILE A 89 -2.19 19.81 -21.02
CA ILE A 89 -3.35 19.47 -21.84
C ILE A 89 -4.67 19.78 -21.12
N PHE A 90 -4.71 19.69 -19.79
CA PHE A 90 -5.95 19.95 -19.03
C PHE A 90 -6.25 21.44 -18.92
N ALA A 91 -5.24 22.31 -19.00
CA ALA A 91 -5.45 23.75 -19.13
C ALA A 91 -6.28 24.10 -20.38
N LEU A 92 -6.17 23.27 -21.44
CA LEU A 92 -6.95 23.42 -22.68
C LEU A 92 -8.38 22.86 -22.56
N MET A 93 -8.69 22.08 -21.52
CA MET A 93 -10.01 21.47 -21.30
C MET A 93 -11.01 22.40 -20.59
N GLY A 94 -10.62 23.65 -20.37
CA GLY A 94 -11.49 24.70 -19.84
C GLY A 94 -12.80 24.81 -20.62
N SER A 95 -13.85 25.26 -19.93
CA SER A 95 -15.19 25.41 -20.47
C SER A 95 -15.73 26.78 -20.08
N THR A 96 -16.91 26.86 -19.45
CA THR A 96 -17.43 28.07 -18.82
C THR A 96 -16.43 28.66 -17.81
N HIS A 97 -15.68 27.81 -17.12
CA HIS A 97 -14.60 28.20 -16.22
C HIS A 97 -13.25 27.66 -16.69
N SER A 98 -12.19 28.32 -16.25
CA SER A 98 -10.81 27.96 -16.57
C SER A 98 -10.28 26.83 -15.70
N VAL A 99 -9.34 26.07 -16.27
CA VAL A 99 -8.50 25.11 -15.55
C VAL A 99 -7.12 25.74 -15.40
N PHE A 100 -6.70 25.99 -14.16
CA PHE A 100 -5.38 26.52 -13.85
C PHE A 100 -4.44 25.39 -13.46
N VAL A 101 -3.31 25.27 -14.17
CA VAL A 101 -2.27 24.29 -13.86
C VAL A 101 -1.19 24.95 -13.01
N ALA A 102 -1.04 24.47 -11.78
CA ALA A 102 -0.03 24.89 -10.83
C ALA A 102 1.18 23.95 -10.88
N ASN A 103 2.08 24.20 -11.83
CA ASN A 103 3.30 23.41 -12.08
C ASN A 103 4.59 24.08 -11.58
N ARG A 104 4.48 25.22 -10.89
CA ARG A 104 5.60 25.87 -10.20
C ARG A 104 5.16 26.43 -8.84
N ILE A 105 6.14 26.73 -8.00
CA ILE A 105 5.93 27.45 -6.74
C ILE A 105 5.44 28.87 -7.05
N GLN A 106 4.23 29.21 -6.60
CA GLN A 106 3.61 30.53 -6.84
C GLN A 106 2.39 30.76 -5.94
N GLN A 107 1.91 32.01 -5.89
CA GLN A 107 0.61 32.35 -5.34
C GLN A 107 -0.36 32.70 -6.46
N VAL A 108 -1.63 32.33 -6.30
CA VAL A 108 -2.66 32.51 -7.32
C VAL A 108 -3.92 33.08 -6.68
N ALA A 109 -4.31 34.29 -7.08
CA ALA A 109 -5.56 34.90 -6.65
C ALA A 109 -6.70 34.46 -7.57
N PHE A 110 -7.84 34.09 -7.01
CA PHE A 110 -9.07 33.85 -7.76
C PHE A 110 -10.04 35.02 -7.55
N ALA A 111 -10.31 35.77 -8.63
CA ALA A 111 -11.17 36.94 -8.61
C ALA A 111 -11.99 37.02 -9.91
N SER A 112 -13.26 37.40 -9.80
CA SER A 112 -14.13 37.67 -10.96
C SER A 112 -14.16 36.52 -11.99
N GLY A 113 -14.08 35.27 -11.52
CA GLY A 113 -14.10 34.08 -12.39
C GLY A 113 -12.76 33.73 -13.06
N GLY A 114 -11.68 34.45 -12.76
CA GLY A 114 -10.35 34.23 -13.33
C GLY A 114 -9.25 34.02 -12.28
N PHE A 115 -8.14 33.42 -12.73
CA PHE A 115 -6.94 33.23 -11.92
C PHE A 115 -5.87 34.25 -12.29
N LEU A 116 -5.25 34.86 -11.28
CA LEU A 116 -4.11 35.76 -11.41
C LEU A 116 -2.93 35.19 -10.62
N ALA A 117 -1.93 34.68 -11.33
CA ALA A 117 -0.72 34.13 -10.73
C ALA A 117 0.33 35.20 -10.46
N SER A 118 1.10 35.03 -9.38
CA SER A 118 2.29 35.85 -9.09
C SER A 118 3.39 35.62 -10.13
N ALA A 119 4.17 36.66 -10.41
CA ALA A 119 5.35 36.53 -11.25
C ALA A 119 6.44 35.66 -10.60
N GLY A 120 6.60 35.76 -9.28
CA GLY A 120 7.53 34.97 -8.48
C GLY A 120 6.84 33.89 -7.64
N ALA A 121 7.58 33.34 -6.67
CA ALA A 121 7.08 32.32 -5.72
C ALA A 121 5.98 32.85 -4.78
N VAL A 122 5.97 34.16 -4.54
CA VAL A 122 4.95 34.91 -3.80
C VAL A 122 4.64 36.21 -4.54
N PHE A 123 3.50 36.84 -4.25
CA PHE A 123 3.22 38.19 -4.75
C PHE A 123 4.25 39.19 -4.21
N SER A 124 4.85 39.96 -5.10
CA SER A 124 5.66 41.13 -4.73
C SER A 124 4.80 42.20 -4.07
N GLU A 125 5.40 43.17 -3.37
CA GLU A 125 4.67 44.27 -2.73
C GLU A 125 3.72 45.02 -3.68
N LYS A 126 4.15 45.20 -4.94
CA LYS A 126 3.34 45.87 -5.96
C LYS A 126 2.15 45.01 -6.39
N GLU A 127 2.39 43.72 -6.66
CA GLU A 127 1.32 42.79 -7.02
C GLU A 127 0.34 42.61 -5.87
N LEU A 128 0.83 42.46 -4.64
CA LEU A 128 0.01 42.26 -3.45
C LEU A 128 -0.93 43.43 -3.19
N ALA A 129 -0.47 44.67 -3.37
CA ALA A 129 -1.33 45.85 -3.25
C ALA A 129 -2.48 45.82 -4.28
N LEU A 130 -2.20 45.38 -5.52
CA LEU A 130 -3.23 45.22 -6.56
C LEU A 130 -4.19 44.08 -6.22
N VAL A 131 -3.67 42.93 -5.79
CA VAL A 131 -4.48 41.77 -5.39
C VAL A 131 -5.41 42.12 -4.22
N ILE A 132 -4.92 42.82 -3.20
CA ILE A 132 -5.75 43.27 -2.07
C ILE A 132 -6.86 44.22 -2.56
N ALA A 133 -6.53 45.15 -3.45
CA ALA A 133 -7.51 46.08 -4.01
C ALA A 133 -8.57 45.37 -4.86
N MET A 134 -8.23 44.25 -5.50
CA MET A 134 -9.17 43.43 -6.28
C MET A 134 -10.17 42.65 -5.40
N GLN A 135 -9.87 42.44 -4.11
CA GLN A 135 -10.70 41.63 -3.19
C GLN A 135 -11.06 40.25 -3.76
N PRO A 136 -10.07 39.39 -4.06
CA PRO A 136 -10.31 38.03 -4.54
C PRO A 136 -11.11 37.20 -3.54
N ASP A 137 -11.86 36.22 -4.05
CA ASP A 137 -12.61 35.27 -3.23
C ASP A 137 -11.67 34.43 -2.35
N ALA A 138 -10.51 34.08 -2.91
CA ALA A 138 -9.41 33.38 -2.24
C ALA A 138 -8.07 33.57 -2.95
N VAL A 139 -6.98 33.35 -2.21
CA VAL A 139 -5.62 33.23 -2.72
C VAL A 139 -5.06 31.85 -2.36
N PHE A 140 -4.49 31.19 -3.36
CA PHE A 140 -3.91 29.86 -3.28
C PHE A 140 -2.38 29.94 -3.28
N THR A 141 -1.73 29.49 -2.21
CA THR A 141 -0.29 29.22 -2.17
C THR A 141 -0.06 27.82 -2.74
N CYS A 142 0.46 27.74 -3.96
CA CYS A 142 0.66 26.48 -4.68
C CYS A 142 2.11 26.03 -4.58
N LEU A 143 2.32 24.84 -4.05
CA LEU A 143 3.62 24.19 -3.90
C LEU A 143 3.57 22.79 -4.54
N PRO A 144 3.84 22.67 -5.85
CA PRO A 144 3.87 21.35 -6.49
C PRO A 144 5.07 20.53 -6.01
N THR A 145 5.09 19.23 -6.31
CA THR A 145 6.22 18.37 -5.98
C THR A 145 7.53 18.92 -6.55
N VAL A 146 8.57 18.97 -5.71
CA VAL A 146 9.88 19.52 -6.07
C VAL A 146 10.88 18.38 -6.23
N ASN A 147 11.48 18.25 -7.41
CA ASN A 147 12.56 17.28 -7.63
C ASN A 147 13.86 17.75 -6.96
N LYS A 148 14.40 16.97 -6.01
CA LYS A 148 15.67 17.24 -5.30
C LYS A 148 16.84 17.57 -6.26
N GLY A 149 16.96 16.85 -7.38
CA GLY A 149 18.00 17.07 -8.39
C GLY A 149 17.81 18.35 -9.20
N GLN A 150 16.58 18.66 -9.61
CA GLN A 150 16.26 19.90 -10.32
C GLN A 150 16.40 21.13 -9.40
N PHE A 151 15.99 20.99 -8.14
CA PHE A 151 16.20 21.98 -7.11
C PHE A 151 17.71 22.24 -6.91
N ALA A 152 18.51 21.19 -6.69
CA ALA A 152 19.96 21.28 -6.55
C ALA A 152 20.66 21.93 -7.75
N ALA A 153 20.20 21.64 -8.97
CA ALA A 153 20.73 22.25 -10.20
C ALA A 153 20.42 23.76 -10.29
N SER A 154 19.30 24.22 -9.70
CA SER A 154 18.86 25.61 -9.75
C SER A 154 19.44 26.50 -8.65
N VAL A 155 19.73 25.97 -7.45
CA VAL A 155 20.32 26.74 -6.32
C VAL A 155 21.84 26.53 -6.16
N GLY A 156 22.44 25.62 -6.93
CA GLY A 156 23.86 25.27 -6.87
C GLY A 156 24.18 24.24 -5.77
N ALA A 157 25.19 23.39 -6.01
CA ALA A 157 25.52 22.24 -5.18
C ALA A 157 25.83 22.55 -3.69
N LEU A 158 26.24 23.79 -3.37
CA LEU A 158 26.55 24.21 -2.01
C LEU A 158 25.28 24.53 -1.18
N ALA A 159 24.20 24.99 -1.83
CA ALA A 159 22.88 25.18 -1.23
C ALA A 159 22.04 23.88 -1.27
N ALA A 160 22.36 22.96 -2.18
CA ALA A 160 21.83 21.60 -2.18
C ALA A 160 22.34 20.72 -1.02
N ALA A 161 23.35 21.18 -0.27
CA ALA A 161 23.77 20.58 0.99
C ALA A 161 22.85 20.96 2.17
N THR A 162 21.97 21.95 1.99
CA THR A 162 20.87 22.27 2.91
C THR A 162 19.72 21.29 2.66
N ASP A 163 19.08 20.81 3.73
CA ASP A 163 17.93 19.91 3.62
C ASP A 163 16.82 20.59 2.80
N LEU A 164 16.24 19.89 1.82
CA LEU A 164 15.13 20.39 1.02
C LEU A 164 13.99 20.90 1.93
N GLY A 165 13.77 20.21 3.06
CA GLY A 165 12.80 20.62 4.06
C GLY A 165 13.02 22.04 4.61
N ASP A 166 14.27 22.48 4.82
CA ASP A 166 14.59 23.83 5.33
C ASP A 166 14.28 24.91 4.30
N VAL A 167 14.54 24.63 3.03
CA VAL A 167 14.22 25.55 1.92
C VAL A 167 12.70 25.69 1.81
N LEU A 168 11.98 24.57 1.82
CA LEU A 168 10.52 24.57 1.77
C LEU A 168 9.93 25.30 2.99
N ALA A 169 10.49 25.10 4.18
CA ALA A 169 10.09 25.84 5.39
C ALA A 169 10.34 27.35 5.25
N THR A 170 11.47 27.75 4.68
CA THR A 170 11.78 29.17 4.40
C THR A 170 10.78 29.79 3.43
N TYR A 171 10.43 29.05 2.37
CA TYR A 171 9.39 29.46 1.42
C TYR A 171 8.02 29.59 2.10
N LEU A 172 7.61 28.59 2.87
CA LEU A 172 6.32 28.59 3.56
C LEU A 172 6.24 29.77 4.53
N ALA A 173 7.28 30.04 5.32
CA ALA A 173 7.35 31.22 6.19
C ALA A 173 7.29 32.55 5.40
N ALA A 174 7.88 32.61 4.19
CA ALA A 174 7.79 33.78 3.33
C ALA A 174 6.37 33.98 2.78
N SER A 175 5.74 32.91 2.30
CA SER A 175 4.33 32.91 1.88
C SER A 175 3.41 33.30 3.04
N GLY A 176 3.74 32.88 4.26
CA GLY A 176 2.99 33.20 5.47
C GLY A 176 2.91 34.67 5.80
N ARG A 177 3.97 35.44 5.52
CA ARG A 177 3.94 36.91 5.68
C ARG A 177 2.98 37.57 4.69
N VAL A 178 2.90 37.06 3.46
CA VAL A 178 1.94 37.55 2.45
C VAL A 178 0.52 37.14 2.82
N ASN A 179 0.33 35.87 3.21
CA ASN A 179 -0.96 35.32 3.61
C ASN A 179 -1.53 36.02 4.84
N ALA A 180 -0.71 36.38 5.83
CA ALA A 180 -1.15 37.17 6.97
C ALA A 180 -1.78 38.51 6.54
N ARG A 181 -1.13 39.25 5.64
CA ARG A 181 -1.66 40.51 5.10
C ARG A 181 -2.94 40.33 4.30
N LEU A 182 -3.07 39.23 3.57
CA LEU A 182 -4.29 38.90 2.84
C LEU A 182 -5.46 38.63 3.80
N ARG A 183 -5.23 37.88 4.88
CA ARG A 183 -6.25 37.64 5.91
C ARG A 183 -6.65 38.91 6.66
N ASP A 184 -5.68 39.77 7.00
CA ASP A 184 -5.94 41.09 7.59
C ASP A 184 -6.82 41.96 6.67
N ALA A 185 -6.71 41.76 5.36
CA ALA A 185 -7.55 42.39 4.34
C ALA A 185 -8.86 41.65 4.05
N GLY A 186 -9.22 40.61 4.82
CA GLY A 186 -10.46 39.86 4.67
C GLY A 186 -10.46 38.82 3.54
N ILE A 187 -9.29 38.43 3.03
CA ILE A 187 -9.14 37.48 1.92
C ILE A 187 -8.80 36.09 2.46
N ARG A 188 -9.48 35.06 1.93
CA ARG A 188 -9.25 33.65 2.28
C ARG A 188 -7.93 33.16 1.72
N THR A 189 -7.16 32.43 2.52
CA THR A 189 -5.86 31.87 2.11
C THR A 189 -5.89 30.34 2.17
N VAL A 190 -5.45 29.71 1.09
CA VAL A 190 -5.48 28.25 0.92
C VAL A 190 -4.10 27.78 0.46
N GLY A 191 -3.50 26.81 1.13
CA GLY A 191 -2.30 26.12 0.66
C GLY A 191 -2.68 24.88 -0.14
N ILE A 192 -1.93 24.56 -1.20
CA ILE A 192 -2.06 23.30 -1.94
C ILE A 192 -0.66 22.72 -2.13
N SER A 193 -0.44 21.48 -1.73
CA SER A 193 0.84 20.78 -1.93
C SER A 193 0.66 19.29 -2.16
N HIS A 194 1.71 18.66 -2.67
CA HIS A 194 1.79 17.22 -2.89
C HIS A 194 3.12 16.69 -2.39
N GLY A 195 3.12 16.03 -1.23
CA GLY A 195 4.32 15.49 -0.59
C GLY A 195 4.05 15.06 0.84
N THR A 196 5.09 14.58 1.53
CA THR A 196 4.96 13.86 2.81
C THR A 196 5.15 14.78 4.02
N VAL A 197 4.28 14.61 5.02
CA VAL A 197 4.36 15.28 6.32
C VAL A 197 4.98 14.34 7.34
N ASN A 198 5.96 14.83 8.10
CA ASN A 198 6.59 14.04 9.15
C ASN A 198 5.56 13.51 10.16
N GLY A 199 5.58 12.19 10.37
CA GLY A 199 4.68 11.48 11.28
C GLY A 199 3.28 11.23 10.73
N CYS A 200 3.04 11.45 9.43
CA CYS A 200 1.78 11.02 8.81
C CYS A 200 1.66 9.49 8.81
N GLU A 201 0.42 9.02 8.76
CA GLU A 201 0.13 7.59 8.63
C GLU A 201 -0.09 7.23 7.17
N THR A 202 0.57 6.18 6.68
CA THR A 202 0.29 5.62 5.35
C THR A 202 -1.12 5.01 5.28
N GLU A 203 -1.57 4.67 4.09
CA GLU A 203 -2.80 3.94 3.83
C GLU A 203 -2.87 2.57 4.50
N HIS A 204 -1.72 2.00 4.88
CA HIS A 204 -1.66 0.76 5.66
C HIS A 204 -1.60 0.98 7.18
N GLY A 205 -1.68 2.24 7.64
CA GLY A 205 -1.63 2.59 9.06
C GLY A 205 -0.22 2.56 9.66
N VAL A 206 0.82 2.57 8.82
CA VAL A 206 2.20 2.66 9.27
C VAL A 206 2.57 4.14 9.42
N THR A 207 3.03 4.53 10.61
CA THR A 207 3.55 5.88 10.79
C THR A 207 4.86 6.03 10.04
N MET A 208 4.94 7.00 9.14
CA MET A 208 6.17 7.23 8.40
C MET A 208 7.22 7.88 9.31
N ALA A 209 8.30 7.15 9.57
CA ALA A 209 9.51 7.60 10.23
C ALA A 209 10.69 7.53 9.24
N GLY A 210 11.40 8.64 9.02
CA GLY A 210 12.50 8.67 8.03
C GLY A 210 12.89 10.09 7.60
N PHE A 211 13.84 10.19 6.66
CA PHE A 211 14.39 11.46 6.14
C PHE A 211 13.76 11.90 4.80
N ASP A 212 12.75 11.18 4.29
CA ASP A 212 12.05 11.53 3.04
C ASP A 212 10.79 12.39 3.28
N HIS A 213 10.69 13.03 4.44
CA HIS A 213 9.62 13.98 4.73
C HIS A 213 9.96 15.36 4.15
N GLU A 214 9.09 15.86 3.28
CA GLU A 214 9.24 17.21 2.71
C GLU A 214 8.75 18.30 3.67
N PHE A 215 7.79 17.96 4.55
CA PHE A 215 7.09 18.92 5.39
C PHE A 215 7.14 18.59 6.88
N SER A 216 7.34 19.62 7.69
CA SER A 216 6.94 19.62 9.10
C SER A 216 5.58 20.31 9.25
N LEU A 217 4.78 19.86 10.23
CA LEU A 217 3.50 20.51 10.55
C LEU A 217 3.70 21.99 10.90
N SER A 218 4.77 22.33 11.62
CA SER A 218 5.13 23.72 11.94
C SER A 218 5.31 24.56 10.67
N ALA A 219 6.09 24.08 9.70
CA ALA A 219 6.32 24.81 8.46
C ALA A 219 5.03 25.04 7.67
N LEU A 220 4.15 24.03 7.59
CA LEU A 220 2.87 24.16 6.90
C LEU A 220 1.96 25.20 7.57
N PHE A 221 1.86 25.21 8.90
CA PHE A 221 1.09 26.25 9.59
C PHE A 221 1.78 27.63 9.55
N ASP A 222 3.09 27.69 9.39
CA ASP A 222 3.83 28.95 9.20
C ASP A 222 3.56 29.58 7.82
N ALA A 223 2.96 28.83 6.89
CA ALA A 223 2.37 29.38 5.66
C ALA A 223 1.12 30.22 5.90
N GLN A 224 0.55 30.20 7.11
CA GLN A 224 -0.55 31.08 7.51
C GLN A 224 -1.78 30.99 6.57
N CYS A 225 -2.03 29.80 6.02
CA CYS A 225 -3.27 29.50 5.29
C CYS A 225 -4.38 29.09 6.27
N SER A 226 -5.62 29.45 6.00
CA SER A 226 -6.77 28.91 6.75
C SER A 226 -6.94 27.42 6.52
N ALA A 227 -6.82 26.99 5.25
CA ALA A 227 -6.85 25.61 4.84
C ALA A 227 -5.55 25.24 4.11
N PHE A 228 -5.02 24.05 4.34
CA PHE A 228 -3.90 23.50 3.58
C PHE A 228 -4.27 22.11 3.06
N LEU A 229 -4.41 22.00 1.75
CA LEU A 229 -4.89 20.85 1.00
C LEU A 229 -3.66 20.04 0.54
N LEU A 230 -3.52 18.82 1.06
CA LEU A 230 -2.41 17.94 0.75
C LEU A 230 -2.84 16.73 -0.09
N GLY A 231 -2.00 16.36 -1.05
CA GLY A 231 -1.97 15.06 -1.72
C GLY A 231 -0.71 14.26 -1.40
N HIS A 232 -0.60 13.04 -1.96
CA HIS A 232 0.49 12.05 -1.84
C HIS A 232 0.18 10.90 -0.89
N ILE A 233 -0.44 11.20 0.27
CA ILE A 233 -0.79 10.17 1.24
C ILE A 233 -2.22 9.70 1.00
N HIS A 234 -2.37 8.42 0.65
CA HIS A 234 -3.66 7.82 0.29
C HIS A 234 -4.61 7.62 1.49
N LYS A 235 -4.17 7.89 2.71
CA LYS A 235 -5.00 7.91 3.92
C LYS A 235 -5.47 9.33 4.25
N HIS A 236 -6.79 9.50 4.34
CA HIS A 236 -7.35 10.72 4.90
C HIS A 236 -6.90 10.91 6.35
N GLN A 237 -6.37 12.10 6.64
CA GLN A 237 -5.96 12.53 7.98
C GLN A 237 -5.87 14.05 8.03
N SER A 238 -5.97 14.64 9.21
CA SER A 238 -5.99 16.09 9.39
C SER A 238 -5.36 16.55 10.69
N TRP A 239 -4.86 17.78 10.67
CA TRP A 239 -4.31 18.49 11.82
C TRP A 239 -4.90 19.90 11.92
N GLU A 240 -5.08 20.40 13.14
CA GLU A 240 -5.66 21.72 13.39
C GLU A 240 -4.79 22.52 14.36
N ARG A 241 -4.66 23.82 14.09
CA ARG A 241 -4.01 24.79 14.99
C ARG A 241 -4.67 26.15 14.87
N ALA A 242 -5.29 26.60 15.95
CA ALA A 242 -5.87 27.96 16.06
C ALA A 242 -6.78 28.33 14.86
N GLY A 243 -7.71 27.45 14.51
CA GLY A 243 -8.64 27.63 13.39
C GLY A 243 -8.10 27.23 12.01
N GLN A 244 -6.77 27.20 11.84
CA GLN A 244 -6.15 26.70 10.61
C GLN A 244 -6.22 25.17 10.57
N ARG A 245 -6.45 24.60 9.39
CA ARG A 245 -6.54 23.16 9.19
C ARG A 245 -5.71 22.69 8.01
N ILE A 246 -4.97 21.60 8.22
CA ILE A 246 -4.18 20.89 7.21
C ILE A 246 -4.83 19.52 7.05
N ALA A 247 -5.06 19.03 5.84
CA ALA A 247 -5.54 17.67 5.65
C ALA A 247 -5.09 17.05 4.33
N TYR A 248 -4.78 15.76 4.38
CA TYR A 248 -4.75 14.90 3.21
C TYR A 248 -6.16 14.49 2.84
N ALA A 249 -6.53 14.57 1.56
CA ALA A 249 -7.79 14.01 1.10
C ALA A 249 -7.79 12.47 1.19
N GLY A 250 -6.62 11.85 1.02
CA GLY A 250 -6.53 10.45 0.67
C GLY A 250 -6.75 10.24 -0.82
N SER A 251 -6.63 8.99 -1.26
CA SER A 251 -6.93 8.62 -2.64
C SER A 251 -8.42 8.61 -2.91
N ILE A 252 -8.79 8.92 -4.16
CA ILE A 252 -10.20 8.98 -4.57
C ILE A 252 -10.89 7.61 -4.53
N GLY A 253 -10.12 6.55 -4.76
CA GLY A 253 -10.54 5.15 -4.75
C GLY A 253 -9.52 4.26 -4.04
N ARG A 254 -9.78 2.95 -4.01
CA ARG A 254 -8.86 1.97 -3.43
C ARG A 254 -7.99 1.35 -4.50
N PHE A 255 -6.67 1.52 -4.42
CA PHE A 255 -5.75 1.09 -5.46
C PHE A 255 -4.79 -0.02 -5.02
N HIS A 256 -4.51 -0.12 -3.72
CA HIS A 256 -3.61 -1.11 -3.13
C HIS A 256 -4.36 -2.05 -2.19
N TYR A 257 -3.85 -3.26 -2.00
CA TYR A 257 -4.49 -4.22 -1.08
C TYR A 257 -4.17 -3.90 0.38
N GLY A 258 -5.22 -3.72 1.20
CA GLY A 258 -5.09 -3.47 2.65
C GLY A 258 -5.07 -2.01 3.06
N GLU A 259 -5.44 -1.09 2.16
CA GLU A 259 -5.70 0.31 2.52
C GLU A 259 -6.85 0.41 3.54
N GLN A 260 -6.61 1.16 4.60
CA GLN A 260 -7.55 1.40 5.69
C GLN A 260 -8.37 2.68 5.47
N GLY A 261 -9.47 2.81 6.21
CA GLY A 261 -10.34 3.99 6.20
C GLY A 261 -11.20 4.10 4.95
N ASP A 262 -12.09 5.08 4.94
CA ASP A 262 -12.89 5.42 3.76
C ASP A 262 -12.05 6.16 2.72
N LYS A 263 -12.44 6.04 1.45
CA LYS A 263 -11.88 6.79 0.32
C LYS A 263 -12.87 7.82 -0.13
N GLY A 264 -12.38 8.92 -0.67
CA GLY A 264 -13.26 10.05 -0.93
C GLY A 264 -12.55 11.30 -1.41
N TYR A 265 -13.27 12.41 -1.28
CA TYR A 265 -12.73 13.74 -1.49
C TYR A 265 -13.10 14.60 -0.28
N LEU A 266 -12.41 15.73 -0.10
CA LEU A 266 -12.73 16.66 0.98
C LEU A 266 -13.58 17.82 0.49
N LEU A 267 -14.72 18.05 1.15
CA LEU A 267 -15.45 19.29 1.03
C LEU A 267 -15.00 20.23 2.14
N TRP A 268 -14.36 21.34 1.77
CA TRP A 268 -13.85 22.32 2.70
C TRP A 268 -14.79 23.50 2.83
N GLU A 269 -15.00 23.99 4.06
CA GLU A 269 -15.52 25.34 4.28
C GLU A 269 -14.37 26.23 4.75
N VAL A 270 -13.99 27.19 3.91
CA VAL A 270 -12.87 28.09 4.19
C VAL A 270 -13.37 29.51 4.49
N ASP A 271 -12.96 30.04 5.63
CA ASP A 271 -13.03 31.46 5.99
C ASP A 271 -11.61 32.06 6.01
N THR A 272 -11.54 33.37 6.23
CA THR A 272 -10.33 34.17 6.39
C THR A 272 -9.43 33.70 7.51
N HIS A 273 -9.98 33.17 8.60
CA HIS A 273 -9.20 32.79 9.79
C HIS A 273 -9.45 31.36 10.27
N SER A 274 -10.34 30.63 9.61
CA SER A 274 -10.69 29.26 9.97
C SER A 274 -11.01 28.40 8.76
N ALA A 275 -10.85 27.09 8.90
CA ALA A 275 -11.35 26.14 7.93
C ALA A 275 -11.83 24.83 8.59
N SER A 276 -12.86 24.24 8.00
CA SER A 276 -13.32 22.88 8.29
C SER A 276 -13.22 22.02 7.03
N ALA A 277 -13.15 20.70 7.20
CA ALA A 277 -13.12 19.74 6.10
C ALA A 277 -13.98 18.52 6.48
N GLU A 278 -14.84 18.11 5.56
CA GLU A 278 -15.64 16.88 5.63
C GLU A 278 -15.12 15.90 4.57
N LEU A 279 -14.78 14.67 4.98
CA LEU A 279 -14.54 13.58 4.03
C LEU A 279 -15.87 13.08 3.52
N VAL A 280 -16.11 13.25 2.22
CA VAL A 280 -17.27 12.69 1.53
C VAL A 280 -16.85 11.35 0.90
N PRO A 281 -17.36 10.21 1.42
CA PRO A 281 -16.96 8.91 0.92
C PRO A 281 -17.40 8.69 -0.53
N THR A 282 -16.48 8.20 -1.36
CA THR A 282 -16.79 7.72 -2.71
C THR A 282 -17.32 6.29 -2.67
N PRO A 283 -17.99 5.81 -3.73
CA PRO A 283 -18.36 4.41 -3.89
C PRO A 283 -17.11 3.57 -4.23
N SER A 284 -16.06 3.64 -3.42
CA SER A 284 -14.86 2.83 -3.57
C SER A 284 -15.14 1.37 -3.23
N ARG A 285 -14.46 0.45 -3.92
CA ARG A 285 -14.61 -0.98 -3.67
C ARG A 285 -14.22 -1.31 -2.24
N ARG A 286 -14.91 -2.29 -1.65
CA ARG A 286 -14.45 -2.88 -0.39
C ARG A 286 -13.23 -3.74 -0.66
N MET A 287 -12.38 -3.89 0.34
CA MET A 287 -11.32 -4.87 0.34
C MET A 287 -11.56 -5.94 1.40
N LEU A 288 -11.51 -7.19 0.98
CA LEU A 288 -11.61 -8.35 1.84
C LEU A 288 -10.23 -9.00 1.98
N CYS A 289 -9.56 -8.73 3.09
CA CYS A 289 -8.30 -9.39 3.44
C CYS A 289 -8.58 -10.61 4.31
N ILE A 290 -8.19 -11.80 3.85
CA ILE A 290 -8.41 -13.08 4.50
C ILE A 290 -7.05 -13.66 4.84
N ASP A 291 -6.76 -13.78 6.13
CA ASP A 291 -5.49 -14.27 6.65
C ASP A 291 -5.67 -15.61 7.36
N PHE A 292 -4.82 -16.57 7.01
CA PHE A 292 -4.73 -17.89 7.65
C PHE A 292 -3.34 -18.09 8.28
N ASP A 293 -3.33 -18.53 9.53
CA ASP A 293 -2.14 -19.05 10.20
C ASP A 293 -2.12 -20.57 10.04
N GLY A 294 -1.45 -21.05 8.99
CA GLY A 294 -1.58 -22.41 8.48
C GLY A 294 -2.19 -22.48 7.07
N PRO A 295 -2.46 -23.69 6.54
CA PRO A 295 -3.10 -23.86 5.23
C PRO A 295 -4.50 -23.22 5.22
N PRO A 296 -4.96 -22.70 4.07
CA PRO A 296 -6.25 -22.03 3.97
C PRO A 296 -7.41 -23.01 4.18
N ASP A 297 -8.41 -22.57 4.96
CA ASP A 297 -9.67 -23.29 5.13
C ASP A 297 -10.59 -23.00 3.94
N MET A 298 -10.76 -24.00 3.06
CA MET A 298 -11.57 -23.89 1.86
C MET A 298 -13.07 -23.66 2.15
N ALA A 299 -13.60 -24.19 3.25
CA ALA A 299 -15.00 -23.97 3.62
C ALA A 299 -15.21 -22.53 4.09
N ARG A 300 -14.23 -21.96 4.79
CA ARG A 300 -14.25 -20.55 5.17
C ARG A 300 -14.07 -19.63 3.96
N LEU A 301 -13.19 -19.98 3.02
CA LEU A 301 -13.04 -19.25 1.76
C LEU A 301 -14.32 -19.25 0.93
N ALA A 302 -15.04 -20.36 0.85
CA ALA A 302 -16.33 -20.45 0.15
C ALA A 302 -17.37 -19.48 0.71
N LYS A 303 -17.42 -19.32 2.05
CA LYS A 303 -18.31 -18.34 2.70
C LYS A 303 -17.92 -16.91 2.35
N PHE A 304 -16.63 -16.60 2.43
CA PHE A 304 -16.13 -15.28 2.05
C PHE A 304 -16.37 -14.94 0.57
N ALA A 305 -16.28 -15.93 -0.33
CA ALA A 305 -16.60 -15.77 -1.74
C ALA A 305 -18.09 -15.48 -1.99
N ALA A 306 -18.98 -16.09 -1.21
CA ALA A 306 -20.41 -15.78 -1.29
C ALA A 306 -20.73 -14.34 -0.84
N ASP A 307 -19.98 -13.81 0.13
CA ASP A 307 -20.19 -12.48 0.73
C ASP A 307 -19.33 -11.36 0.10
N SER A 308 -18.42 -11.69 -0.84
CA SER A 308 -17.45 -10.73 -1.37
C SER A 308 -18.13 -9.66 -2.23
N GLY A 309 -19.15 -10.02 -3.01
CA GLY A 309 -19.76 -9.11 -3.98
C GLY A 309 -18.70 -8.53 -4.93
N ASP A 310 -18.72 -7.21 -5.14
CA ASP A 310 -17.73 -6.47 -5.94
C ASP A 310 -16.47 -6.05 -5.14
N ALA A 311 -16.09 -6.80 -4.09
CA ALA A 311 -14.90 -6.49 -3.30
C ALA A 311 -13.62 -7.02 -3.95
N PHE A 312 -12.52 -6.27 -3.85
CA PHE A 312 -11.19 -6.81 -4.10
C PHE A 312 -10.81 -7.78 -2.97
N VAL A 313 -10.30 -8.96 -3.33
CA VAL A 313 -10.01 -10.01 -2.35
C VAL A 313 -8.50 -10.23 -2.26
N ARG A 314 -7.96 -10.25 -1.05
CA ARG A 314 -6.59 -10.69 -0.79
C ARG A 314 -6.63 -11.88 0.15
N VAL A 315 -6.02 -12.99 -0.27
CA VAL A 315 -5.90 -14.22 0.53
C VAL A 315 -4.44 -14.45 0.85
N ARG A 316 -4.12 -14.52 2.14
CA ARG A 316 -2.76 -14.82 2.64
C ARG A 316 -2.81 -16.04 3.54
N TRP A 317 -1.80 -16.88 3.43
CA TRP A 317 -1.64 -18.02 4.32
C TRP A 317 -0.16 -18.31 4.56
N GLN A 318 0.11 -19.04 5.63
CA GLN A 318 1.45 -19.44 6.01
C GLN A 318 1.54 -20.96 6.07
N VAL A 319 2.45 -21.55 5.30
CA VAL A 319 2.73 -23.00 5.32
C VAL A 319 4.24 -23.21 5.34
N ASP A 320 4.73 -24.34 5.85
CA ASP A 320 6.13 -24.69 5.68
C ASP A 320 6.43 -25.12 4.22
N GLU A 321 7.70 -25.29 3.90
CA GLU A 321 8.16 -25.70 2.56
C GLU A 321 7.63 -27.08 2.13
N GLU A 322 7.47 -28.01 3.07
CA GLU A 322 6.98 -29.38 2.80
C GLU A 322 5.49 -29.37 2.41
N HIS A 323 4.72 -28.44 2.96
CA HIS A 323 3.29 -28.27 2.68
C HIS A 323 3.01 -27.27 1.54
N ARG A 324 4.03 -26.78 0.81
CA ARG A 324 3.86 -25.82 -0.29
C ARG A 324 2.86 -26.29 -1.36
N GLN A 325 2.83 -27.59 -1.65
CA GLN A 325 1.95 -28.19 -2.67
C GLN A 325 0.57 -28.56 -2.12
N SER A 326 0.31 -28.39 -0.83
CA SER A 326 -0.96 -28.78 -0.21
C SER A 326 -2.11 -27.82 -0.52
N VAL A 327 -1.83 -26.66 -1.13
CA VAL A 327 -2.80 -25.61 -1.40
C VAL A 327 -3.09 -25.49 -2.90
N ASP A 328 -4.34 -25.75 -3.28
CA ASP A 328 -4.84 -25.54 -4.64
C ASP A 328 -5.20 -24.07 -4.87
N ARG A 329 -4.26 -23.33 -5.47
CA ARG A 329 -4.45 -21.91 -5.80
C ARG A 329 -5.54 -21.70 -6.85
N ALA A 330 -5.65 -22.60 -7.81
CA ALA A 330 -6.63 -22.48 -8.88
C ALA A 330 -8.05 -22.65 -8.33
N ALA A 331 -8.24 -23.53 -7.35
CA ALA A 331 -9.51 -23.66 -6.64
C ALA A 331 -9.89 -22.37 -5.88
N ILE A 332 -8.92 -21.71 -5.23
CA ILE A 332 -9.15 -20.43 -4.54
C ILE A 332 -9.53 -19.34 -5.54
N GLU A 333 -8.77 -19.20 -6.64
CA GLU A 333 -9.10 -18.22 -7.69
C GLU A 333 -10.48 -18.47 -8.30
N ALA A 334 -10.82 -19.74 -8.56
CA ALA A 334 -12.13 -20.12 -9.10
C ALA A 334 -13.29 -19.76 -8.15
N MET A 335 -13.09 -19.89 -6.83
CA MET A 335 -14.11 -19.46 -5.84
C MET A 335 -14.43 -17.97 -5.94
N PHE A 336 -13.42 -17.15 -6.20
CA PHE A 336 -13.55 -15.69 -6.28
C PHE A 336 -13.60 -15.17 -7.72
N ALA A 337 -14.00 -16.01 -8.69
CA ALA A 337 -14.05 -15.61 -10.11
C ALA A 337 -14.97 -14.42 -10.41
N HIS A 338 -15.91 -14.10 -9.52
CA HIS A 338 -16.80 -12.94 -9.61
C HIS A 338 -16.23 -11.67 -8.96
N ALA A 339 -15.13 -11.78 -8.20
CA ALA A 339 -14.46 -10.62 -7.64
C ALA A 339 -13.71 -9.88 -8.76
N PRO A 340 -13.66 -8.54 -8.73
CA PRO A 340 -12.93 -7.72 -9.70
C PRO A 340 -11.40 -7.98 -9.66
N GLY A 341 -10.89 -8.53 -8.56
CA GLY A 341 -9.50 -8.94 -8.45
C GLY A 341 -9.25 -9.79 -7.21
N VAL A 342 -8.37 -10.78 -7.36
CA VAL A 342 -7.97 -11.71 -6.30
C VAL A 342 -6.46 -11.75 -6.23
N LYS A 343 -5.89 -11.37 -5.08
CA LYS A 343 -4.45 -11.46 -4.82
C LYS A 343 -4.16 -12.59 -3.85
N ILE A 344 -3.30 -13.51 -4.27
CA ILE A 344 -2.88 -14.67 -3.48
C ILE A 344 -1.43 -14.48 -3.03
N GLU A 345 -1.19 -14.44 -1.72
CA GLU A 345 0.15 -14.25 -1.14
C GLU A 345 0.50 -15.41 -0.19
N PRO A 346 1.10 -16.49 -0.70
CA PRO A 346 1.57 -17.59 0.13
C PRO A 346 2.89 -17.21 0.82
N ARG A 347 2.96 -17.35 2.14
CA ARG A 347 4.21 -17.27 2.89
C ARG A 347 4.72 -18.66 3.20
N ILE A 348 5.88 -19.01 2.65
CA ILE A 348 6.48 -20.33 2.83
C ILE A 348 7.59 -20.21 3.85
N LEU A 349 7.40 -20.83 5.02
CA LEU A 349 8.41 -20.87 6.06
C LEU A 349 9.49 -21.88 5.68
N PRO A 350 10.77 -21.48 5.61
CA PRO A 350 11.85 -22.41 5.34
C PRO A 350 11.98 -23.41 6.49
N VAL A 351 12.05 -24.70 6.16
CA VAL A 351 12.29 -25.74 7.16
C VAL A 351 13.78 -25.78 7.45
N VAL A 352 14.21 -25.13 8.54
CA VAL A 352 15.59 -25.22 9.01
C VAL A 352 15.77 -26.57 9.71
N ARG A 353 16.28 -27.57 8.96
CA ARG A 353 16.71 -28.85 9.54
C ARG A 353 18.02 -28.63 10.29
N SER A 354 17.94 -28.39 11.59
CA SER A 354 19.13 -28.43 12.45
C SER A 354 19.68 -29.86 12.47
N ARG A 355 20.97 -30.04 12.18
CA ARG A 355 21.64 -31.32 12.47
C ARG A 355 21.57 -31.52 13.97
N ALA A 356 21.10 -32.69 14.41
CA ALA A 356 20.99 -32.95 15.83
C ALA A 356 22.36 -32.74 16.52
N GLU A 357 22.33 -31.94 17.59
CA GLU A 357 23.52 -31.47 18.27
C GLU A 357 24.39 -32.65 18.74
N GLY A 358 25.69 -32.56 18.50
CA GLY A 358 26.65 -33.59 18.88
C GLY A 358 26.96 -34.64 17.81
N ILE A 359 26.07 -34.95 16.85
CA ILE A 359 26.40 -35.94 15.80
C ILE A 359 27.61 -35.46 14.96
N SER A 360 27.69 -34.17 14.64
CA SER A 360 28.82 -33.62 13.89
C SER A 360 30.13 -33.53 14.68
N LEU A 361 30.09 -33.68 16.01
CA LEU A 361 31.26 -33.65 16.89
C LEU A 361 31.92 -35.04 17.02
N GLU A 362 31.19 -36.11 16.68
CA GLU A 362 31.70 -37.47 16.73
C GLU A 362 32.75 -37.74 15.65
N ARG A 363 33.81 -38.46 16.03
CA ARG A 363 35.02 -38.64 15.21
C ARG A 363 35.01 -39.90 14.32
N SER A 364 34.09 -40.83 14.56
CA SER A 364 33.93 -42.06 13.77
C SER A 364 32.51 -42.23 13.27
N VAL A 365 32.34 -43.04 12.22
CA VAL A 365 31.01 -43.35 11.65
C VAL A 365 30.17 -44.15 12.65
N ASP A 366 30.76 -45.07 13.41
CA ASP A 366 30.09 -45.81 14.49
C ASP A 366 29.55 -44.88 15.58
N ALA A 367 30.35 -43.92 16.03
CA ALA A 367 29.95 -42.98 17.08
C ALA A 367 28.83 -42.05 16.58
N LYS A 368 28.88 -41.65 15.31
CA LYS A 368 27.80 -40.90 14.66
C LYS A 368 26.50 -41.71 14.59
N LEU A 369 26.59 -42.98 14.19
CA LEU A 369 25.44 -43.86 14.09
C LEU A 369 24.83 -44.17 15.46
N ALA A 370 25.67 -44.41 16.47
CA ALA A 370 25.22 -44.62 17.85
C ALA A 370 24.52 -43.38 18.40
N ARG A 371 25.09 -42.18 18.19
CA ARG A 371 24.47 -40.92 18.62
C ARG A 371 23.16 -40.65 17.90
N TRP A 372 23.08 -40.97 16.61
CA TRP A 372 21.82 -40.91 15.86
C TRP A 372 20.76 -41.88 16.42
N CYS A 373 21.15 -43.12 16.73
CA CYS A 373 20.26 -44.12 17.33
C CYS A 373 19.70 -43.66 18.68
N GLU A 374 20.54 -43.06 19.53
CA GLU A 374 20.11 -42.46 20.81
C GLU A 374 19.11 -41.32 20.62
N LEU A 375 19.34 -40.44 19.65
CA LEU A 375 18.48 -39.29 19.37
C LEU A 375 17.15 -39.67 18.70
N THR A 376 17.06 -40.85 18.11
CA THR A 376 15.87 -41.35 17.38
C THR A 376 15.18 -42.52 18.05
N ASP A 377 15.62 -42.91 19.25
CA ASP A 377 15.14 -44.07 20.03
C ASP A 377 15.17 -45.39 19.23
N VAL A 378 16.23 -45.58 18.45
CA VAL A 378 16.49 -46.80 17.67
C VAL A 378 17.55 -47.64 18.39
N GLN A 379 17.38 -48.97 18.41
CA GLN A 379 18.37 -49.87 19.02
C GLN A 379 19.68 -49.86 18.21
N ALA A 380 20.79 -49.43 18.85
CA ALA A 380 22.06 -49.21 18.17
C ALA A 380 22.80 -50.51 17.80
N SER A 381 22.78 -51.52 18.67
CA SER A 381 23.60 -52.74 18.51
C SER A 381 23.41 -53.44 17.16
N PRO A 382 22.18 -53.71 16.67
CA PRO A 382 21.99 -54.40 15.40
C PRO A 382 22.43 -53.60 14.17
N LEU A 383 22.51 -52.26 14.30
CA LEU A 383 22.93 -51.36 13.23
C LEU A 383 24.44 -51.20 13.21
N LEU A 384 25.08 -51.12 14.38
CA LEU A 384 26.54 -51.10 14.51
C LEU A 384 27.16 -52.42 14.04
N GLU A 385 26.55 -53.56 14.35
CA GLU A 385 27.00 -54.86 13.84
C GLU A 385 26.93 -54.93 12.31
N ARG A 386 25.86 -54.38 11.70
CA ARG A 386 25.73 -54.29 10.25
C ARG A 386 26.73 -53.32 9.63
N LEU A 387 26.99 -52.19 10.27
CA LEU A 387 28.01 -51.24 9.83
C LEU A 387 29.38 -51.90 9.82
N GLN A 388 29.74 -52.60 10.89
CA GLN A 388 31.01 -53.30 11.01
C GLN A 388 31.15 -54.43 9.97
N LEU A 389 30.05 -55.13 9.68
CA LEU A 389 29.98 -56.11 8.59
C LEU A 389 30.24 -55.45 7.22
N LEU A 390 29.66 -54.28 6.97
CA LEU A 390 29.83 -53.54 5.72
C LEU A 390 31.23 -52.92 5.57
N GLU A 391 31.86 -52.50 6.68
CA GLU A 391 33.21 -51.90 6.65
C GLU A 391 34.32 -52.94 6.45
N SER A 392 34.12 -54.16 6.95
CA SER A 392 35.16 -55.21 6.97
C SER A 392 34.90 -56.40 6.06
N GLY A 393 33.66 -56.59 5.61
CA GLY A 393 33.24 -57.76 4.83
C GLY A 393 33.29 -57.54 3.32
N ASP A 394 33.56 -58.62 2.58
CA ASP A 394 33.39 -58.65 1.12
C ASP A 394 31.90 -58.72 0.76
N ALA A 395 31.47 -57.92 -0.23
CA ALA A 395 30.07 -57.79 -0.59
C ALA A 395 29.42 -59.13 -1.02
N ASN A 396 30.15 -60.01 -1.71
CA ASN A 396 29.63 -61.31 -2.12
C ASN A 396 29.54 -62.26 -0.92
N ALA A 397 30.51 -62.22 0.00
CA ALA A 397 30.48 -63.03 1.22
C ALA A 397 29.33 -62.62 2.15
N ILE A 398 29.06 -61.32 2.29
CA ILE A 398 27.91 -60.79 3.04
C ILE A 398 26.59 -61.27 2.42
N ALA A 399 26.45 -61.12 1.10
CA ALA A 399 25.24 -61.55 0.39
C ALA A 399 24.99 -63.06 0.50
N GLN A 400 26.04 -63.88 0.36
CA GLN A 400 25.96 -65.34 0.52
C GLN A 400 25.58 -65.74 1.95
N SER A 401 26.14 -65.07 2.97
CA SER A 401 25.81 -65.30 4.37
C SER A 401 24.34 -64.99 4.68
N ILE A 402 23.81 -63.88 4.14
CA ILE A 402 22.40 -63.51 4.28
C ILE A 402 21.50 -64.53 3.58
N LEU A 403 21.83 -64.94 2.35
CA LEU A 403 21.08 -65.95 1.60
C LEU A 403 21.08 -67.32 2.30
N ALA A 404 22.23 -67.77 2.80
CA ALA A 404 22.34 -69.02 3.55
C ALA A 404 21.58 -68.98 4.88
N GLY A 405 21.55 -67.82 5.57
CA GLY A 405 20.75 -67.62 6.77
C GLY A 405 19.24 -67.67 6.51
N LEU A 406 18.81 -67.14 5.36
CA LEU A 406 17.41 -67.23 4.91
C LEU A 406 17.01 -68.67 4.56
N GLU A 407 17.89 -69.42 3.88
CA GLU A 407 17.68 -70.85 3.56
C GLU A 407 17.65 -71.73 4.82
N GLY A 408 18.50 -71.45 5.81
CA GLY A 408 18.49 -72.12 7.12
C GLY A 408 17.22 -71.84 7.93
N ALA A 409 16.75 -70.59 7.93
CA ALA A 409 15.48 -70.21 8.57
C ALA A 409 14.25 -70.84 7.89
N LEU A 410 14.33 -71.07 6.58
CA LEU A 410 13.31 -71.80 5.80
C LEU A 410 13.35 -73.33 6.07
N ALA A 411 14.50 -73.89 6.43
CA ALA A 411 14.70 -75.31 6.71
C ALA A 411 14.33 -75.73 8.15
N GLU A 412 14.46 -74.81 9.13
CA GLU A 412 14.05 -75.04 10.53
C GLU A 412 12.53 -74.88 10.76
N ALA A 413 11.80 -74.30 9.79
CA ALA A 413 10.35 -74.31 9.78
C ALA A 413 9.81 -75.68 9.37
N THR A 414 9.41 -76.51 10.35
CA THR A 414 8.70 -77.78 10.11
C THR A 414 7.37 -77.52 9.35
N PRO A 415 6.87 -78.45 8.52
CA PRO A 415 5.73 -78.18 7.65
C PRO A 415 4.44 -78.09 8.47
N ALA A 416 3.97 -76.86 8.72
CA ALA A 416 2.62 -76.63 9.20
C ALA A 416 1.64 -76.78 8.04
N THR A 417 0.74 -77.76 8.19
CA THR A 417 -0.62 -77.96 7.65
C THR A 417 -1.10 -76.98 6.55
N PRO A 418 -1.70 -77.47 5.45
CA PRO A 418 -2.15 -76.62 4.35
C PRO A 418 -3.17 -75.57 4.82
N LEU A 419 -2.91 -74.31 4.43
CA LEU A 419 -3.77 -73.16 4.63
C LEU A 419 -5.18 -73.44 4.08
N THR A 420 -6.17 -73.49 4.97
CA THR A 420 -7.57 -73.36 4.61
C THR A 420 -7.93 -71.87 4.66
N LEU A 421 -8.48 -71.37 3.56
CA LEU A 421 -9.06 -70.04 3.46
C LEU A 421 -10.19 -69.90 4.48
N VAL A 422 -10.04 -68.99 5.44
CA VAL A 422 -11.15 -68.54 6.28
C VAL A 422 -11.49 -67.12 5.87
N ASP A 423 -12.56 -66.99 5.10
CA ASP A 423 -13.38 -65.79 5.07
C ASP A 423 -13.90 -65.52 6.48
N ASN A 424 -13.68 -64.31 7.02
CA ASN A 424 -14.81 -63.60 7.62
C ASN A 424 -14.57 -62.09 7.84
N SER A 425 -15.57 -61.34 7.38
CA SER A 425 -16.00 -60.04 7.85
C SER A 425 -16.03 -59.88 9.39
N ALA A 426 -15.54 -58.74 9.91
CA ALA A 426 -16.24 -57.91 10.91
C ALA A 426 -15.45 -56.66 11.38
N SER A 427 -16.17 -55.54 11.40
CA SER A 427 -16.11 -54.37 12.29
C SER A 427 -14.86 -53.48 12.37
N VAL A 428 -15.04 -52.29 11.77
CA VAL A 428 -14.36 -51.02 12.03
C VAL A 428 -14.65 -50.55 13.46
N VAL A 429 -13.62 -50.10 14.18
CA VAL A 429 -13.75 -49.25 15.37
C VAL A 429 -12.93 -47.99 15.14
N VAL A 430 -13.61 -46.85 15.25
CA VAL A 430 -13.13 -45.49 15.10
C VAL A 430 -12.70 -44.99 16.48
N ASP A 431 -11.55 -44.31 16.58
CA ASP A 431 -11.25 -43.45 17.72
C ASP A 431 -10.68 -42.10 17.23
N GLU A 432 -11.30 -41.02 17.72
CA GLU A 432 -11.01 -39.61 17.43
C GLU A 432 -10.06 -38.99 18.50
N PRO A 433 -9.45 -37.81 18.23
CA PRO A 433 -8.15 -37.41 18.78
C PRO A 433 -8.22 -36.65 20.11
N ALA A 434 -7.14 -36.74 20.90
CA ALA A 434 -6.96 -35.95 22.11
C ALA A 434 -6.30 -34.58 21.82
N LEU A 435 -6.96 -33.51 22.29
CA LEU A 435 -6.49 -32.13 22.32
C LEU A 435 -5.26 -31.94 23.21
N VAL A 436 -4.29 -31.13 22.77
CA VAL A 436 -3.25 -30.55 23.62
C VAL A 436 -3.22 -29.04 23.46
N SER A 437 -3.20 -28.37 24.62
CA SER A 437 -3.30 -26.93 24.86
C SER A 437 -2.13 -26.11 24.32
N ALA A 438 -2.43 -24.99 23.64
CA ALA A 438 -1.46 -23.97 23.27
C ALA A 438 -1.16 -23.02 24.45
N SER A 439 0.12 -22.92 24.82
CA SER A 439 0.64 -21.89 25.72
C SER A 439 0.94 -20.61 24.95
N ALA A 440 0.46 -19.49 25.48
CA ALA A 440 0.69 -18.15 24.98
C ALA A 440 2.15 -17.70 25.14
N GLY A 441 2.61 -16.92 24.17
CA GLY A 441 3.73 -15.99 24.33
C GLY A 441 4.75 -16.08 23.19
N GLN A 442 4.60 -15.21 22.19
CA GLN A 442 5.73 -14.50 21.59
C GLN A 442 5.26 -13.31 20.77
N SER A 443 6.05 -12.24 20.88
CA SER A 443 5.82 -10.86 20.48
C SER A 443 5.63 -10.67 18.97
N LEU A 444 4.72 -9.77 18.60
CA LEU A 444 4.56 -9.28 17.24
C LEU A 444 5.78 -8.42 16.85
N ASP A 445 6.60 -8.93 15.94
CA ASP A 445 7.85 -8.29 15.49
C ASP A 445 7.89 -8.16 13.95
N TRP A 446 6.79 -7.67 13.33
CA TRP A 446 6.60 -7.77 11.86
C TRP A 446 6.33 -6.45 11.11
N LEU A 447 6.72 -5.30 11.65
CA LEU A 447 6.57 -4.00 10.98
C LEU A 447 7.65 -3.67 9.93
N GLU A 448 8.64 -4.54 9.67
CA GLU A 448 9.80 -4.20 8.83
C GLU A 448 9.87 -4.96 7.48
N GLY A 449 8.73 -5.15 6.82
CA GLY A 449 8.66 -5.77 5.49
C GLY A 449 8.27 -4.78 4.39
N ASP A 450 9.28 -4.17 3.78
CA ASP A 450 9.34 -3.54 2.44
C ASP A 450 8.02 -2.96 1.87
N LEU A 451 7.80 -1.67 2.14
CA LEU A 451 6.56 -0.92 1.83
C LEU A 451 6.65 -0.06 0.56
N PHE A 452 7.70 -0.16 -0.26
CA PHE A 452 7.97 0.80 -1.36
C PHE A 452 8.25 0.19 -2.73
N ALA A 453 7.55 -0.90 -3.08
CA ALA A 453 7.56 -1.41 -4.45
C ALA A 453 6.14 -1.40 -5.05
N ALA A 454 5.74 -0.23 -5.57
CA ALA A 454 4.95 0.01 -6.79
C ALA A 454 4.25 1.36 -6.70
#